data_AF-A0A9D3UCS0-F1
#
_entry.id   AF-A0A9D3UCS0-F1
#
_cell.length_a   1.000
_cell.length_b   1.000
_cell.length_c   1.000
_cell.angle_alpha   90.00
_cell.angle_beta   90.00
_cell.angle_gamma   90.00
#
_symmetry.space_group_name_H-M   'P 1'
#
loop_
_entity.id
_entity.type
_entity.pdbx_description
1 polymer ?
#
loop_
_entity_poly.entity_id
_entity_poly.type
_entity_poly.pdbx_seq_one_letter_code
_entity_poly.pdbx_strand_id
1 'polypeptide(L)'
;MHTVCHDHNNVWFHVTEFDRPNQGITSGQYRVHLRNRTCDCGTFDALRYPCAHVITACQNLRLDLISYVDEVYKLEYMYNMWKHVLPLVPDEPKWPPVLLAPFKLLPDRELHRKLNG
;
A
#
# COMPACT_ATOMS: atom_id res chain seq x y z
N MET A 1 -4.54 -18.67 2.51
CA MET A 1 -5.73 -17.84 2.81
C MET A 1 -6.92 -18.57 2.23
N HIS A 2 -8.02 -18.65 2.96
CA HIS A 2 -9.27 -19.18 2.45
C HIS A 2 -10.35 -18.11 2.56
N THR A 3 -11.18 -17.97 1.53
CA THR A 3 -12.32 -17.05 1.53
C THR A 3 -13.52 -17.78 2.12
N VAL A 4 -14.14 -17.20 3.15
CA VAL A 4 -15.32 -17.77 3.82
C VAL A 4 -16.52 -16.90 3.48
N CYS A 5 -17.32 -17.42 2.55
CA CYS A 5 -18.73 -17.13 2.28
C CYS A 5 -19.19 -15.68 1.99
N HIS A 6 -20.15 -15.62 1.07
CA HIS A 6 -20.73 -14.45 0.44
C HIS A 6 -21.93 -13.90 1.20
N ASP A 7 -21.95 -12.59 1.48
CA ASP A 7 -23.18 -11.87 1.84
C ASP A 7 -24.09 -11.72 0.60
N HIS A 8 -25.41 -11.67 0.81
CA HIS A 8 -26.48 -11.66 -0.20
C HIS A 8 -26.40 -10.54 -1.26
N ASN A 9 -25.47 -9.57 -1.10
CA ASN A 9 -25.19 -8.50 -2.06
C ASN A 9 -23.80 -8.54 -2.72
N ASN A 10 -22.98 -9.55 -2.44
CA ASN A 10 -21.66 -9.76 -3.09
C ASN A 10 -20.62 -8.64 -2.87
N VAL A 11 -20.83 -7.78 -1.87
CA VAL A 11 -20.03 -6.56 -1.70
C VAL A 11 -18.84 -6.76 -0.75
N TRP A 12 -19.02 -7.59 0.28
CA TRP A 12 -18.03 -7.84 1.32
C TRP A 12 -17.58 -9.30 1.31
N PHE A 13 -16.26 -9.50 1.41
CA PHE A 13 -15.63 -10.81 1.45
C PHE A 13 -14.78 -10.94 2.70
N HIS A 14 -14.94 -12.05 3.42
CA HIS A 14 -14.07 -12.38 4.52
C HIS A 14 -12.95 -13.30 4.05
N VAL A 15 -11.71 -12.87 4.28
CA VAL A 15 -10.51 -13.63 3.97
C VAL A 15 -9.81 -13.97 5.27
N THR A 16 -9.67 -15.26 5.53
CA THR A 16 -8.92 -15.75 6.68
C THR A 16 -7.47 -15.99 6.28
N GLU A 17 -6.58 -15.32 7.00
CA GLU A 17 -5.13 -15.52 6.91
C GLU A 17 -4.67 -16.37 8.09
N PHE A 18 -3.86 -17.39 7.81
CA PHE A 18 -3.31 -18.28 8.83
C PHE A 18 -1.93 -17.79 9.24
N ASP A 19 -1.52 -18.12 10.47
CA ASP A 19 -0.20 -17.75 11.00
C ASP A 19 0.92 -18.12 10.03
N ARG A 20 1.73 -17.12 9.70
CA ARG A 20 2.98 -17.27 8.96
C ARG A 20 4.10 -16.68 9.80
N PRO A 21 4.62 -17.44 10.79
CA PRO A 21 5.61 -16.92 11.73
C PRO A 21 6.87 -16.39 11.05
N ASN A 22 7.25 -16.97 9.90
CA ASN A 22 8.42 -16.51 9.12
C ASN A 22 8.22 -15.15 8.43
N GLN A 23 7.00 -14.60 8.41
CA GLN A 23 6.66 -13.32 7.78
C GLN A 23 6.16 -12.27 8.79
N GLY A 24 6.17 -12.60 10.09
CA GLY A 24 5.66 -11.71 11.15
C GLY A 24 4.14 -11.50 11.10
N ILE A 25 3.41 -12.38 10.41
CA ILE A 25 1.96 -12.25 10.20
C ILE A 25 1.23 -13.08 11.25
N THR A 26 0.38 -12.41 12.03
CA THR A 26 -0.55 -13.02 12.97
C THR A 26 -1.85 -13.42 12.27
N SER A 27 -2.38 -14.59 12.61
CA SER A 27 -3.68 -15.09 12.14
C SER A 27 -4.78 -14.05 12.35
N GLY A 28 -5.61 -13.85 11.32
CA GLY A 28 -6.59 -12.80 11.29
C GLY A 28 -7.66 -12.98 10.22
N GLN A 29 -8.83 -12.40 10.46
CA GLN A 29 -9.91 -12.32 9.49
C GLN A 29 -9.98 -10.89 8.96
N TYR A 30 -9.89 -10.74 7.65
CA TYR A 30 -9.88 -9.45 6.96
C TYR A 30 -11.13 -9.33 6.10
N ARG A 31 -11.79 -8.18 6.16
CA ARG A 31 -12.86 -7.83 5.22
C ARG A 31 -12.29 -7.14 4.00
N VAL A 32 -12.79 -7.53 2.85
CA VAL A 32 -12.46 -6.94 1.54
C VAL A 32 -13.75 -6.43 0.92
N HIS A 33 -13.75 -5.17 0.50
CA HIS A 33 -14.84 -4.59 -0.28
C HIS A 33 -14.36 -4.28 -1.69
N LEU A 34 -14.60 -5.20 -2.62
CA LEU A 34 -14.06 -5.09 -3.99
C LEU A 34 -14.56 -3.82 -4.72
N ARG A 35 -15.84 -3.47 -4.58
CA ARG A 35 -16.41 -2.28 -5.27
C ARG A 35 -15.87 -0.94 -4.75
N ASN A 36 -15.68 -0.80 -3.44
CA ASN A 36 -15.12 0.42 -2.84
C ASN A 36 -13.60 0.41 -2.81
N ARG A 37 -12.98 -0.68 -3.28
CA ARG A 37 -11.53 -0.89 -3.32
C ARG A 37 -10.85 -0.78 -1.95
N THR A 38 -11.49 -1.34 -0.92
CA THR A 38 -11.00 -1.26 0.46
C THR A 38 -10.69 -2.63 1.06
N CYS A 39 -9.76 -2.66 2.02
CA CYS A 39 -9.46 -3.85 2.80
C CYS A 39 -9.05 -3.48 4.22
N ASP A 40 -9.47 -4.25 5.22
CA ASP A 40 -9.10 -4.02 6.63
C ASP A 40 -7.58 -3.99 6.87
N CYS A 41 -6.76 -4.57 5.98
CA CYS A 41 -5.29 -4.45 6.06
C CYS A 41 -4.75 -3.06 5.71
N GLY A 42 -5.57 -2.16 5.17
CA GLY A 42 -5.23 -0.79 4.75
C GLY A 42 -4.41 -0.68 3.46
N THR A 43 -3.75 -1.75 3.01
CA THR A 43 -2.89 -1.73 1.83
C THR A 43 -3.64 -1.37 0.56
N PHE A 44 -4.85 -1.90 0.37
CA PHE A 44 -5.61 -1.65 -0.86
C PHE A 44 -6.05 -0.18 -0.96
N ASP A 45 -6.45 0.40 0.16
CA ASP A 45 -6.83 1.81 0.26
C ASP A 45 -5.61 2.74 0.07
N ALA A 46 -4.50 2.43 0.74
CA ALA A 46 -3.31 3.29 0.75
C ALA A 46 -2.54 3.26 -0.57
N LEU A 47 -2.35 2.07 -1.13
CA LEU A 47 -1.51 1.88 -2.32
C LEU A 47 -2.33 1.73 -3.60
N ARG A 48 -3.66 1.65 -3.51
CA ARG A 48 -4.57 1.59 -4.67
C ARG A 48 -4.28 0.42 -5.63
N TYR A 49 -3.66 -0.65 -5.12
CA TYR A 49 -3.50 -1.91 -5.84
C TYR A 49 -3.91 -3.09 -4.94
N PRO A 50 -4.27 -4.26 -5.52
CA PRO A 50 -4.75 -5.41 -4.77
C PRO A 50 -3.74 -5.92 -3.74
N CYS A 51 -4.14 -5.98 -2.46
CA CYS A 51 -3.40 -6.72 -1.44
C CYS A 51 -3.63 -8.24 -1.57
N ALA A 52 -2.92 -9.05 -0.79
CA ALA A 52 -3.06 -10.50 -0.80
C ALA A 52 -4.50 -10.98 -0.51
N HIS A 53 -5.24 -10.28 0.36
CA HIS A 53 -6.64 -10.58 0.65
C HIS A 53 -7.54 -10.31 -0.56
N VAL A 54 -7.36 -9.18 -1.23
CA VAL A 54 -8.08 -8.84 -2.46
C VAL A 54 -7.77 -9.84 -3.57
N ILE A 55 -6.51 -10.22 -3.73
CA ILE A 55 -6.10 -11.24 -4.70
C ILE A 55 -6.82 -12.56 -4.43
N THR A 56 -6.86 -12.98 -3.17
CA THR A 56 -7.56 -14.20 -2.76
C THR A 56 -9.06 -14.09 -3.06
N ALA A 57 -9.71 -12.98 -2.71
CA ALA A 57 -11.12 -12.75 -3.01
C ALA A 57 -11.42 -12.80 -4.52
N CYS A 58 -10.64 -12.09 -5.33
CA CYS A 58 -10.79 -12.09 -6.79
C CYS A 58 -10.57 -13.48 -7.41
N GLN A 59 -9.60 -14.26 -6.93
CA GLN A 59 -9.38 -15.63 -7.40
C GLN A 59 -10.58 -16.55 -7.12
N ASN A 60 -11.20 -16.41 -5.94
CA ASN A 60 -12.40 -17.18 -5.59
C ASN A 60 -13.58 -16.83 -6.52
N LEU A 61 -13.68 -15.57 -6.93
CA LEU A 61 -14.74 -15.05 -7.80
C LEU A 61 -14.42 -15.17 -9.29
N ARG A 62 -13.21 -15.63 -9.64
CA ARG A 62 -12.68 -15.64 -11.02
C ARG A 62 -12.74 -14.25 -11.69
N LEU A 63 -12.49 -13.21 -10.90
CA LEU A 63 -12.43 -11.82 -11.39
C LEU A 63 -11.02 -11.50 -11.88
N ASP A 64 -10.95 -10.61 -12.87
CA ASP A 64 -9.68 -10.08 -13.34
C ASP A 64 -9.04 -9.16 -12.29
N LEU A 65 -7.86 -9.53 -11.82
CA LEU A 65 -7.07 -8.77 -10.85
C LEU A 65 -6.66 -7.39 -11.39
N ILE A 66 -6.39 -7.30 -12.71
CA ILE A 66 -5.88 -6.07 -13.33
C ILE A 66 -6.92 -4.96 -13.27
N SER A 67 -8.21 -5.30 -13.35
CA SER A 67 -9.31 -4.34 -13.18
C SER A 67 -9.32 -3.60 -11.82
N TYR A 68 -8.65 -4.16 -10.81
CA TYR A 68 -8.54 -3.60 -9.46
C TYR A 68 -7.24 -2.82 -9.20
N VAL A 69 -6.31 -2.78 -10.17
CA VAL A 69 -5.14 -1.91 -10.12
C VAL A 69 -5.54 -0.50 -10.57
N ASP A 70 -5.10 0.52 -9.84
CA ASP A 70 -5.38 1.91 -10.21
C ASP A 70 -4.63 2.36 -11.48
N GLU A 71 -5.21 3.31 -12.20
CA GLU A 71 -4.66 3.77 -13.46
C GLU A 71 -3.32 4.50 -13.32
N VAL A 72 -3.00 5.03 -12.14
CA VAL A 72 -1.69 5.65 -11.87
C VAL A 72 -0.52 4.71 -12.13
N TYR A 73 -0.76 3.39 -12.14
CA TYR A 73 0.23 2.36 -12.45
C TYR A 73 0.32 2.00 -13.94
N LYS A 74 -0.54 2.58 -14.80
CA LYS A 74 -0.43 2.40 -16.26
C LYS A 74 0.77 3.17 -16.79
N LEU A 75 1.44 2.59 -17.79
CA LEU A 75 2.60 3.20 -18.44
C LEU A 75 2.31 4.61 -18.98
N GLU A 76 1.11 4.85 -19.51
CA GLU A 76 0.71 6.16 -19.99
C GLU A 76 0.69 7.22 -18.88
N TYR A 77 0.12 6.89 -17.72
CA TYR A 77 0.12 7.79 -16.56
C TYR A 77 1.53 8.02 -16.02
N MET A 78 2.33 6.95 -15.90
CA MET A 78 3.73 7.08 -15.51
C MET A 78 4.51 7.96 -16.49
N TYR A 79 4.39 7.72 -17.79
CA TYR A 79 5.02 8.53 -18.82
C TYR A 79 4.58 9.99 -18.71
N ASN A 80 3.28 10.26 -18.57
CA ASN A 80 2.78 11.62 -18.42
C ASN A 80 3.28 12.33 -17.15
N MET A 81 3.54 11.58 -16.09
CA MET A 81 4.10 12.10 -14.84
C MET A 81 5.60 12.40 -14.96
N TRP A 82 6.36 11.57 -15.69
CA TRP A 82 7.81 11.66 -15.82
C TRP A 82 8.33 12.31 -17.12
N LYS A 83 7.46 12.58 -18.10
CA LYS A 83 7.85 13.21 -19.39
C LYS A 83 8.37 14.63 -19.24
N HIS A 84 8.01 15.30 -18.14
CA HIS A 84 8.49 16.64 -17.85
C HIS A 84 9.94 16.57 -17.40
N VAL A 85 10.77 17.44 -17.95
CA VAL A 85 12.16 17.59 -17.51
C VAL A 85 12.14 18.01 -16.04
N LEU A 86 12.59 17.13 -15.16
CA LEU A 86 12.88 17.51 -13.79
C LEU A 86 13.90 18.65 -13.87
N PRO A 87 13.65 19.80 -13.23
CA PRO A 87 14.63 20.86 -13.20
C PRO A 87 15.93 20.28 -12.64
N LEU A 88 17.05 20.65 -13.28
CA LEU A 88 18.36 20.31 -12.75
C LEU A 88 18.42 20.80 -11.31
N VAL A 89 18.82 19.91 -10.39
CA VAL A 89 19.12 20.31 -9.03
C VAL A 89 20.23 21.36 -9.14
N PRO A 90 20.01 22.60 -8.68
CA PRO A 90 21.03 23.64 -8.78
C PRO A 90 22.27 23.24 -7.98
N ASP A 91 23.40 23.90 -8.22
CA ASP A 91 24.58 23.72 -7.35
C ASP A 91 24.21 24.07 -5.90
N GLU A 92 24.81 23.41 -4.92
CA GLU A 92 24.58 23.64 -3.48
C GLU A 92 24.54 25.14 -3.08
N PRO A 93 25.39 26.04 -3.62
CA PRO A 93 25.34 27.48 -3.30
C PRO A 93 24.09 28.22 -3.81
N LYS A 94 23.36 27.64 -4.76
CA LYS A 94 22.14 28.19 -5.38
C LYS A 94 20.87 27.56 -4.83
N TRP A 95 20.98 26.65 -3.85
CA TRP A 95 19.81 26.07 -3.21
C TRP A 95 19.04 27.15 -2.47
N PRO A 96 17.69 27.11 -2.50
CA PRO A 96 16.91 27.99 -1.64
C PRO A 96 17.36 27.79 -0.19
N PRO A 97 17.49 28.87 0.61
CA PRO A 97 17.77 28.74 2.03
C PRO A 97 16.78 27.75 2.61
N VAL A 98 17.26 26.70 3.28
CA VAL A 98 16.36 25.75 3.93
C VAL A 98 15.55 26.56 4.94
N LEU A 99 14.28 26.81 4.63
CA LEU A 99 13.31 27.30 5.60
C LEU A 99 13.04 26.14 6.55
N LEU A 100 14.03 25.86 7.41
CA LEU A 100 13.81 25.15 8.65
C LEU A 100 12.93 26.06 9.52
N ALA A 101 11.65 26.16 9.17
CA ALA A 101 10.65 26.22 10.21
C ALA A 101 10.94 25.02 11.15
N PRO A 102 10.77 25.16 12.47
CA PRO A 102 11.34 24.26 13.46
C PRO A 102 10.54 22.95 13.53
N PHE A 103 10.47 22.20 12.42
CA PHE A 103 10.25 20.78 12.49
C PHE A 103 11.56 20.22 13.05
N LYS A 104 11.64 20.10 14.37
CA LYS A 104 12.61 19.19 14.97
C LYS A 104 12.32 17.83 14.35
N LEU A 105 13.14 17.42 13.39
CA LEU A 105 13.23 16.02 12.98
C LEU A 105 13.62 15.26 14.25
N LEU A 106 12.61 14.76 14.96
CA LEU A 106 12.85 13.88 16.09
C LEU A 106 13.39 12.58 15.46
N PRO A 107 14.61 12.15 15.82
CA PRO A 107 15.10 10.86 15.41
C PRO A 107 14.04 9.82 15.80
N ASP A 108 13.74 8.89 14.89
CA ASP A 108 12.88 7.77 15.21
C ASP A 108 13.49 7.02 16.41
N ARG A 109 12.72 6.95 17.49
CA ARG A 109 13.15 6.39 18.76
C ARG A 109 13.50 4.90 18.65
N GLU A 110 12.92 4.22 17.66
CA GLU A 110 13.17 2.80 17.37
C GLU A 110 14.51 2.58 16.63
N LEU A 111 15.06 3.63 16.00
CA LEU A 111 16.34 3.58 15.28
C LEU A 111 17.54 3.97 16.15
N HIS A 112 17.34 4.17 17.45
CA HIS A 112 18.44 4.40 18.38
C HIS A 112 19.32 3.16 18.43
N ARG A 113 20.55 3.26 17.86
CA ARG A 113 21.57 2.22 18.06
C ARG A 113 21.80 2.08 19.56
N LYS A 114 21.49 0.90 20.10
CA LYS A 114 21.89 0.55 21.46
C LYS A 114 23.41 0.67 21.54
N LEU A 115 23.90 1.53 22.42
CA LEU A 115 25.30 1.52 22.83
C LEU A 115 25.52 0.18 23.53
N ASN A 116 26.18 -0.74 22.83
CA ASN A 116 26.67 -1.97 23.45
C ASN A 116 27.80 -1.55 24.39
N GLY A 117 27.56 -1.72 25.70
CA GLY A 117 28.60 -1.68 26.72
C GLY A 117 29.40 -2.97 26.76
#